data_AF-A0A9D6V051-F1
#
_entry.id   AF-A0A9D6V051-F1
#
_cell.length_a   1.000
_cell.length_b   1.000
_cell.length_c   1.000
_cell.angle_alpha   90.00
_cell.angle_beta   90.00
_cell.angle_gamma   90.00
#
_symmetry.space_group_name_H-M   'P 1'
#
loop_
_entity.id
_entity.type
_entity.pdbx_description
1 polymer ?
#
loop_
_entity_poly.entity_id
_entity_poly.type
_entity_poly.pdbx_seq_one_letter_code
_entity_poly.pdbx_strand_id
1 'polypeptide(L)'
;MHNKKGMASFGSIVAMIGSILIACGVAWLIATNWHQMPSIVKIIILLFATVGSYVAGIFLRMQDYEKIGKSLIVLGALLYTLSIFLIAQIFSTDVSIQGTAFLLLLAWIGVYITSYIFDSPTSLVVALVELIIWIGLQYVALIENNVIESYSLGMFALIYLFVGVLFYGLSLLHKSFNHSFARLYRWWTAFYFLTFAYILSFQTLLPLLWPAGLQQTATTLVFLVVLALISLIVAVVGILKAIEAGKVKPREVAGFIIVGILLIILIAVASSVSGKVGTCSVQNCYDLKTKNQCETTPLPDSLCQWQSEYCQEINCYAYQNQTSCQKAPAVLKCAWTNDSWSTYCVSNRTYYEYGQDPVCSKNNNDRESCVSNSVCKWNPQYYYGRSIEKPLSLWFVWIFANIIFLALILLIVGYGTWQRSSGLVNLGVFAFAVDIITRYIGFIIDIGWYTSLSIIFITGGIILIFGGWMIERWRRNLIAKANA
;
A
#
# COMPACT_ATOMS: atom_id res chain seq x y z
N MET A 1 -35.81 13.27 40.91
CA MET A 1 -34.36 13.30 41.23
C MET A 1 -33.58 13.29 39.92
N HIS A 2 -32.86 14.38 39.64
CA HIS A 2 -32.11 14.58 38.41
C HIS A 2 -30.88 13.67 38.35
N ASN A 3 -30.81 12.82 37.32
CA ASN A 3 -29.68 11.96 37.02
C ASN A 3 -28.48 12.81 36.56
N LYS A 4 -27.52 13.05 37.45
CA LYS A 4 -26.26 13.75 37.13
C LYS A 4 -25.39 12.84 36.27
N LYS A 5 -25.18 13.26 35.02
CA LYS A 5 -24.16 12.71 34.11
C LYS A 5 -22.80 12.70 34.79
N GLY A 6 -22.14 11.55 34.73
CA GLY A 6 -20.92 11.24 35.46
C GLY A 6 -19.72 12.11 35.10
N MET A 7 -19.23 12.84 36.09
CA MET A 7 -17.78 12.93 36.30
C MET A 7 -17.35 11.61 36.92
N ALA A 8 -16.32 10.96 36.35
CA ALA A 8 -15.69 9.83 37.01
C ALA A 8 -15.32 10.27 38.43
N SER A 9 -15.85 9.58 39.44
CA SER A 9 -15.51 9.84 40.84
C SER A 9 -13.99 9.74 40.99
N PHE A 10 -13.38 10.60 41.82
CA PHE A 10 -11.95 10.53 42.11
C PHE A 10 -11.52 9.09 42.50
N GLY A 11 -12.37 8.38 43.25
CA GLY A 11 -12.14 6.97 43.58
C GLY A 11 -12.15 6.03 42.38
N SER A 12 -12.99 6.27 41.37
CA SER A 12 -13.01 5.50 40.11
C SER A 12 -11.74 5.70 39.30
N ILE A 13 -11.20 6.92 39.29
CA ILE A 13 -9.94 7.25 38.60
C ILE A 13 -8.76 6.57 39.31
N VAL A 14 -8.69 6.67 40.64
CA VAL A 14 -7.64 6.02 41.44
C VAL A 14 -7.70 4.49 41.30
N ALA A 15 -8.89 3.89 41.33
CA ALA A 15 -9.08 2.45 41.12
C ALA A 15 -8.67 2.02 39.71
N MET A 16 -8.99 2.81 38.68
CA MET A 16 -8.54 2.55 37.31
C MET A 16 -7.02 2.58 37.20
N ILE A 17 -6.37 3.62 37.73
CA ILE A 17 -4.90 3.73 37.74
C ILE A 17 -4.27 2.56 38.51
N GLY A 18 -4.80 2.22 39.69
CA GLY A 18 -4.35 1.07 40.47
C GLY A 18 -4.47 -0.26 39.72
N SER A 19 -5.59 -0.49 39.03
CA SER A 19 -5.79 -1.69 38.21
C SER A 19 -4.81 -1.79 37.03
N ILE A 20 -4.50 -0.66 36.37
CA ILE A 20 -3.53 -0.59 35.28
C ILE A 20 -2.12 -0.88 35.83
N LEU A 21 -1.75 -0.30 36.96
CA LEU A 21 -0.45 -0.54 37.60
C LEU A 21 -0.28 -2.00 38.02
N ILE A 22 -1.31 -2.64 38.57
CA ILE A 22 -1.28 -4.08 38.90
C ILE A 22 -1.10 -4.91 37.63
N ALA A 23 -1.88 -4.63 36.57
CA ALA A 23 -1.76 -5.33 35.30
C ALA A 23 -0.36 -5.18 34.67
N CYS A 24 0.18 -3.95 34.66
CA CYS A 24 1.55 -3.68 34.20
C CYS A 24 2.60 -4.38 35.08
N GLY A 25 2.43 -4.39 36.39
CA GLY A 25 3.34 -5.07 37.32
C GLY A 25 3.35 -6.59 37.10
N VAL A 26 2.19 -7.21 36.93
CA VAL A 26 2.08 -8.65 36.59
C VAL A 26 2.73 -8.94 35.24
N ALA A 27 2.43 -8.13 34.22
CA ALA A 27 3.04 -8.27 32.89
C ALA A 27 4.56 -8.13 32.94
N TRP A 28 5.08 -7.19 33.74
CA TRP A 28 6.51 -6.98 33.95
C TRP A 28 7.17 -8.18 34.63
N LEU A 29 6.56 -8.73 35.69
CA LEU A 29 7.08 -9.93 36.37
C LEU A 29 7.16 -11.13 35.44
N ILE A 30 6.15 -11.31 34.57
CA ILE A 30 6.17 -12.35 33.54
C ILE A 30 7.30 -12.08 32.54
N ALA A 31 7.44 -10.84 32.06
CA ALA A 31 8.45 -10.44 31.09
C ALA A 31 9.88 -10.63 31.60
N THR A 32 10.18 -10.24 32.85
CA THR A 32 11.52 -10.39 33.43
C THR A 32 11.92 -11.84 33.62
N ASN A 33 10.94 -12.72 33.90
CA ASN A 33 11.18 -14.15 34.07
C ASN A 33 10.99 -14.94 32.77
N TRP A 34 10.64 -14.28 31.66
CA TRP A 34 10.26 -14.93 30.40
C TRP A 34 11.34 -15.85 29.86
N HIS A 35 12.62 -15.49 29.98
CA HIS A 35 13.72 -16.31 29.50
C HIS A 35 13.89 -17.64 30.26
N GLN A 36 13.47 -17.69 31.53
CA GLN A 36 13.61 -18.88 32.38
C GLN A 36 12.41 -19.84 32.25
N MET A 37 11.29 -19.39 31.67
CA MET A 37 10.06 -20.19 31.55
C MET A 37 10.15 -21.20 30.40
N PRO A 38 9.76 -22.49 30.62
CA PRO A 38 9.60 -23.47 29.55
C PRO A 38 8.59 -23.02 28.48
N SER A 39 8.79 -23.43 27.23
CA SER A 39 7.94 -23.04 26.09
C SER A 39 6.46 -23.37 26.31
N ILE A 40 6.15 -24.51 26.93
CA ILE A 40 4.76 -24.91 27.22
C ILE A 40 4.06 -23.94 28.19
N VAL A 41 4.79 -23.43 29.20
CA VAL A 41 4.23 -22.49 30.19
C VAL A 41 3.88 -21.17 29.52
N LYS A 42 4.75 -20.69 28.62
CA LYS A 42 4.50 -19.47 27.84
C LYS A 42 3.22 -19.61 27.00
N ILE A 43 3.06 -20.73 26.29
CA ILE A 43 1.87 -21.01 25.47
C ILE A 43 0.62 -21.05 26.34
N ILE A 44 0.69 -21.70 27.49
CA ILE A 44 -0.42 -21.78 28.45
C ILE A 44 -0.83 -20.38 28.93
N ILE A 45 0.12 -19.52 29.29
CA ILE A 45 -0.16 -18.13 29.71
C ILE A 45 -0.88 -17.37 28.59
N LEU A 46 -0.39 -17.45 27.36
CA LEU A 46 -0.97 -16.78 26.19
C LEU A 46 -2.40 -17.27 25.90
N LEU A 47 -2.61 -18.59 25.96
CA LEU A 47 -3.92 -19.20 25.75
C LEU A 47 -4.91 -18.81 26.83
N PHE A 48 -4.53 -18.90 28.12
CA PHE A 48 -5.42 -18.52 29.22
C PHE A 48 -5.73 -17.03 29.24
N ALA A 49 -4.77 -16.16 28.91
CA ALA A 49 -5.03 -14.73 28.79
C ALA A 49 -6.06 -14.44 27.68
N THR A 50 -5.90 -15.08 26.52
CA THR A 50 -6.79 -14.93 25.37
C THR A 50 -8.20 -15.46 25.66
N VAL A 51 -8.31 -16.72 26.11
CA VAL A 51 -9.59 -17.36 26.44
C VAL A 51 -10.26 -16.64 27.61
N GLY A 52 -9.50 -16.29 28.65
CA GLY A 52 -9.99 -15.54 29.81
C GLY A 52 -10.60 -14.20 29.40
N SER A 53 -9.97 -13.47 28.48
CA SER A 53 -10.51 -12.22 27.96
C SER A 53 -11.83 -12.41 27.22
N TYR A 54 -11.92 -13.41 26.33
CA TYR A 54 -13.18 -13.69 25.62
C TYR A 54 -14.29 -14.13 26.59
N VAL A 55 -14.01 -15.09 27.49
CA VAL A 55 -15.00 -15.61 28.46
C VAL A 55 -15.49 -14.50 29.39
N ALA A 56 -14.57 -13.70 29.95
CA ALA A 56 -14.93 -12.56 30.79
C ALA A 56 -15.76 -11.52 30.01
N GLY A 57 -15.41 -11.28 28.75
CA GLY A 57 -16.14 -10.38 27.88
C GLY A 57 -17.57 -10.82 27.60
N ILE A 58 -17.78 -12.10 27.32
CA ILE A 58 -19.11 -12.69 27.11
C ILE A 58 -19.91 -12.66 28.41
N PHE A 59 -19.30 -13.08 29.52
CA PHE A 59 -19.96 -13.09 30.84
C PHE A 59 -20.43 -11.70 31.25
N LEU A 60 -19.57 -10.68 31.16
CA LEU A 60 -19.94 -9.31 31.50
C LEU A 60 -20.96 -8.71 30.53
N ARG A 61 -20.95 -9.12 29.26
CA ARG A 61 -22.00 -8.73 28.30
C ARG A 61 -23.37 -9.31 28.71
N MET A 62 -23.41 -10.50 29.30
CA MET A 62 -24.66 -11.11 29.80
C MET A 62 -25.15 -10.47 31.11
N GLN A 63 -24.27 -9.83 31.88
CA GLN A 63 -24.56 -9.17 33.16
C GLN A 63 -24.89 -7.67 33.01
N ASP A 64 -25.43 -7.25 31.87
CA ASP A 64 -25.74 -5.85 31.51
C ASP A 64 -24.53 -4.87 31.46
N TYR A 65 -23.30 -5.34 31.61
CA TYR A 65 -22.07 -4.54 31.43
C TYR A 65 -21.59 -4.54 29.97
N GLU A 66 -22.49 -4.21 29.03
CA GLU A 66 -22.28 -4.36 27.58
C GLU A 66 -20.99 -3.70 27.06
N LYS A 67 -20.67 -2.49 27.55
CA LYS A 67 -19.46 -1.76 27.13
C LYS A 67 -18.18 -2.47 27.54
N ILE A 68 -18.11 -2.94 28.78
CA ILE A 68 -16.94 -3.64 29.33
C ILE A 68 -16.79 -5.00 28.64
N GLY A 69 -17.92 -5.71 28.44
CA GLY A 69 -17.94 -6.97 27.70
C GLY A 69 -17.40 -6.84 26.29
N LYS A 70 -17.82 -5.82 25.53
CA LYS A 70 -17.30 -5.51 24.19
C LYS A 70 -15.79 -5.22 24.19
N SER A 71 -15.30 -4.45 25.16
CA SER A 71 -13.87 -4.14 25.30
C SER A 71 -13.04 -5.39 25.57
N LEU A 72 -13.51 -6.31 26.41
CA LEU A 72 -12.84 -7.58 26.71
C LEU A 72 -12.84 -8.56 25.52
N ILE A 73 -13.89 -8.57 24.70
CA ILE A 73 -13.89 -9.34 23.45
C ILE A 73 -12.83 -8.79 22.49
N VAL A 74 -12.71 -7.46 22.38
CA VAL A 74 -11.67 -6.81 21.57
C VAL A 74 -10.28 -7.10 22.13
N LEU A 75 -10.10 -7.07 23.45
CA LEU A 75 -8.84 -7.46 24.09
C LEU A 75 -8.49 -8.91 23.76
N GLY A 76 -9.47 -9.82 23.77
CA GLY A 76 -9.28 -11.21 23.36
C GLY A 76 -8.78 -11.34 21.93
N ALA A 77 -9.35 -10.58 20.99
CA ALA A 77 -8.89 -10.53 19.61
C ALA A 77 -7.44 -10.05 19.48
N LEU A 78 -7.08 -8.96 20.17
CA LEU A 78 -5.72 -8.44 20.14
C LEU A 78 -4.71 -9.40 20.79
N LEU A 79 -5.09 -10.03 21.90
CA LEU A 79 -4.26 -11.04 22.57
C LEU A 79 -4.09 -12.29 21.70
N TYR A 80 -5.12 -12.70 20.95
CA TYR A 80 -5.03 -13.79 19.99
C TYR A 80 -3.99 -13.50 18.90
N THR A 81 -4.08 -12.33 18.27
CA THR A 81 -3.12 -11.88 17.26
C THR A 81 -1.71 -11.83 17.84
N LEU A 82 -1.54 -11.21 19.01
CA LEU A 82 -0.25 -11.16 19.73
C LEU A 82 0.29 -12.57 20.01
N SER A 83 -0.56 -13.49 20.45
CA SER A 83 -0.17 -14.86 20.81
C SER A 83 0.42 -15.62 19.64
N ILE A 84 -0.12 -15.47 18.43
CA ILE A 84 0.42 -16.13 17.22
C ILE A 84 1.87 -15.70 16.95
N PHE A 85 2.15 -14.40 17.02
CA PHE A 85 3.51 -13.88 16.80
C PHE A 85 4.46 -14.27 17.94
N LEU A 86 4.02 -14.24 19.19
CA LEU A 86 4.85 -14.67 20.32
C LEU A 86 5.17 -16.17 20.25
N ILE A 87 4.23 -16.99 19.83
CA ILE A 87 4.46 -18.44 19.65
C ILE A 87 5.52 -18.67 18.56
N ALA A 88 5.43 -17.99 17.42
CA ALA A 88 6.46 -18.05 16.39
C ALA A 88 7.84 -17.65 16.94
N GLN A 89 7.91 -16.58 17.75
CA GLN A 89 9.15 -16.15 18.40
C GLN A 89 9.70 -17.19 19.40
N ILE A 90 8.84 -17.84 20.19
CA ILE A 90 9.25 -18.86 21.17
C ILE A 90 9.97 -20.02 20.49
N PHE A 91 9.54 -20.41 19.30
CA PHE A 91 10.15 -21.50 18.54
C PHE A 91 11.27 -21.04 17.60
N SER A 92 11.68 -19.76 17.66
CA SER A 92 12.76 -19.18 16.84
C SER A 92 12.59 -19.48 15.34
N THR A 93 11.35 -19.48 14.84
CA THR A 93 11.12 -19.65 13.40
C THR A 93 11.63 -18.43 12.64
N ASP A 94 12.67 -18.62 11.84
CA ASP A 94 13.10 -17.63 10.85
C ASP A 94 11.98 -17.43 9.83
N VAL A 95 11.23 -16.34 9.99
CA VAL A 95 10.12 -16.00 9.10
C VAL A 95 10.57 -14.95 8.09
N SER A 96 10.57 -15.35 6.81
CA SER A 96 10.63 -14.39 5.71
C SER A 96 9.44 -13.41 5.77
N ILE A 97 9.45 -12.36 4.95
CA ILE A 97 8.29 -11.43 4.88
C ILE A 97 7.03 -12.21 4.48
N GLN A 98 7.16 -13.20 3.59
CA GLN A 98 6.04 -14.10 3.24
C GLN A 98 5.57 -14.95 4.43
N GLY A 99 6.49 -15.44 5.27
CA GLY A 99 6.16 -16.14 6.51
C GLY A 99 5.41 -15.25 7.50
N THR A 100 5.84 -13.99 7.64
CA THR A 100 5.19 -12.98 8.48
C THR A 100 3.79 -12.65 7.98
N ALA A 101 3.61 -12.52 6.66
CA ALA A 101 2.30 -12.34 6.05
C ALA A 101 1.38 -13.54 6.33
N PHE A 102 1.90 -14.78 6.30
CA PHE A 102 1.11 -15.96 6.62
C PHE A 102 0.67 -16.03 8.09
N LEU A 103 1.55 -15.65 9.03
CA LEU A 103 1.20 -15.56 10.45
C LEU A 103 0.08 -14.54 10.69
N LEU A 104 0.15 -13.37 10.04
CA LEU A 104 -0.90 -12.37 10.16
C LEU A 104 -2.20 -12.83 9.50
N LEU A 105 -2.14 -13.60 8.41
CA LEU A 105 -3.33 -14.21 7.81
C LEU A 105 -4.02 -15.16 8.78
N LEU A 106 -3.26 -15.99 9.47
CA LEU A 106 -3.79 -16.92 10.48
C LEU A 106 -4.46 -16.17 11.63
N ALA A 107 -3.81 -15.10 12.12
CA ALA A 107 -4.38 -14.23 13.13
C ALA A 107 -5.69 -13.60 12.66
N TRP A 108 -5.68 -13.03 11.46
CA TRP A 108 -6.85 -12.45 10.83
C TRP A 108 -8.02 -13.43 10.73
N ILE A 109 -7.78 -14.68 10.31
CA ILE A 109 -8.82 -15.72 10.22
C ILE A 109 -9.49 -15.94 11.59
N GLY A 110 -8.69 -16.08 12.66
CA GLY A 110 -9.23 -16.30 14.00
C GLY A 110 -10.00 -15.09 14.54
N VAL A 111 -9.49 -13.87 14.36
CA VAL A 111 -10.21 -12.65 14.77
C VAL A 111 -11.47 -12.45 13.94
N TYR A 112 -11.42 -12.74 12.65
CA TYR A 112 -12.58 -12.68 11.76
C TYR A 112 -13.67 -13.65 12.22
N ILE A 113 -13.34 -14.94 12.42
CA ILE A 113 -14.30 -15.95 12.87
C ILE A 113 -14.90 -15.58 14.23
N THR A 114 -14.08 -15.19 15.20
CA THR A 114 -14.57 -14.81 16.54
C THR A 114 -15.46 -13.56 16.49
N SER A 115 -15.22 -12.62 15.58
CA SER A 115 -16.09 -11.45 15.41
C SER A 115 -17.53 -11.83 15.01
N TYR A 116 -17.68 -12.89 14.20
CA TYR A 116 -18.97 -13.43 13.80
C TYR A 116 -19.61 -14.28 14.88
N ILE A 117 -18.84 -15.15 15.55
CA ILE A 117 -19.34 -15.99 16.64
C ILE A 117 -19.92 -15.13 17.77
N PHE A 118 -19.22 -14.05 18.11
CA PHE A 118 -19.64 -13.19 19.21
C PHE A 118 -20.55 -12.03 18.78
N ASP A 119 -20.90 -11.91 17.48
CA ASP A 119 -21.62 -10.77 16.90
C ASP A 119 -21.08 -9.42 17.42
N SER A 120 -19.77 -9.21 17.24
CA SER A 120 -19.05 -8.06 17.79
C SER A 120 -18.56 -7.13 16.68
N PRO A 121 -19.27 -6.02 16.41
CA PRO A 121 -18.88 -4.99 15.45
C PRO A 121 -17.46 -4.47 15.65
N THR A 122 -17.04 -4.30 16.91
CA THR A 122 -15.72 -3.77 17.26
C THR A 122 -14.62 -4.79 16.99
N SER A 123 -14.88 -6.08 17.23
CA SER A 123 -13.94 -7.14 16.87
C SER A 123 -13.80 -7.29 15.35
N LEU A 124 -14.89 -7.10 14.60
CA LEU A 124 -14.81 -7.11 13.14
C LEU A 124 -13.95 -5.96 12.62
N VAL A 125 -14.01 -4.77 13.24
CA VAL A 125 -13.11 -3.66 12.88
C VAL A 125 -11.64 -4.03 13.08
N VAL A 126 -11.29 -4.77 14.15
CA VAL A 126 -9.92 -5.29 14.35
C VAL A 126 -9.51 -6.20 13.19
N ALA A 127 -10.35 -7.17 12.81
CA ALA A 127 -10.07 -8.03 11.66
C ALA A 127 -9.89 -7.22 10.36
N LEU A 128 -10.69 -6.18 10.14
CA LEU A 128 -10.60 -5.38 8.91
C LEU A 128 -9.34 -4.51 8.89
N VAL A 129 -8.87 -4.03 10.04
CA VAL A 129 -7.57 -3.35 10.17
C VAL A 129 -6.40 -4.33 9.96
N GLU A 130 -6.47 -5.52 10.55
CA GLU A 130 -5.47 -6.57 10.33
C GLU A 130 -5.36 -6.96 8.86
N LEU A 131 -6.49 -6.98 8.12
CA LEU A 131 -6.47 -7.25 6.69
C LEU A 131 -5.70 -6.18 5.89
N ILE A 132 -5.78 -4.90 6.28
CA ILE A 132 -5.00 -3.83 5.62
C ILE A 132 -3.50 -4.07 5.81
N ILE A 133 -3.10 -4.40 7.04
CA ILE A 133 -1.69 -4.67 7.37
C ILE A 133 -1.23 -5.92 6.60
N TRP A 134 -2.08 -6.95 6.54
CA TRP A 134 -1.82 -8.16 5.77
C TRP A 134 -1.64 -7.89 4.27
N ILE A 135 -2.52 -7.08 3.65
CA ILE A 135 -2.39 -6.67 2.25
C ILE A 135 -1.03 -6.00 2.01
N GLY A 136 -0.60 -5.11 2.91
CA GLY A 136 0.71 -4.45 2.84
C GLY A 136 1.86 -5.44 2.90
N LEU A 137 1.87 -6.33 3.88
CA LEU A 137 2.91 -7.35 4.03
C LEU A 137 2.93 -8.33 2.86
N GLN A 138 1.76 -8.77 2.39
CA GLN A 138 1.66 -9.69 1.26
C GLN A 138 2.15 -9.03 -0.04
N TYR A 139 1.88 -7.74 -0.24
CA TYR A 139 2.42 -6.98 -1.36
C TYR A 139 3.95 -6.90 -1.31
N VAL A 140 4.53 -6.58 -0.14
CA VAL A 140 5.98 -6.53 0.03
C VAL A 140 6.61 -7.92 -0.18
N ALA A 141 5.98 -8.97 0.34
CA ALA A 141 6.43 -10.35 0.14
C ALA A 141 6.41 -10.78 -1.34
N LEU A 142 5.42 -10.32 -2.11
CA LEU A 142 5.37 -10.54 -3.56
C LEU A 142 6.50 -9.81 -4.28
N ILE A 143 6.96 -8.67 -3.77
CA ILE A 143 8.06 -7.91 -4.39
C ILE A 143 9.43 -8.44 -3.96
N GLU A 144 9.62 -8.81 -2.70
CA GLU A 144 10.91 -9.31 -2.20
C GLU A 144 11.38 -10.57 -2.95
N ASN A 145 10.45 -11.48 -3.26
CA ASN A 145 10.74 -12.69 -4.03
C ASN A 145 11.08 -12.41 -5.52
N ASN A 146 10.85 -11.18 -6.00
CA ASN A 146 11.07 -10.76 -7.38
C ASN A 146 12.13 -9.65 -7.42
N VAL A 147 13.38 -10.02 -7.72
CA VAL A 147 14.56 -9.12 -7.84
C VAL A 147 14.20 -7.75 -8.43
N ILE A 148 14.03 -6.74 -7.56
CA ILE A 148 14.06 -5.24 -7.67
C ILE A 148 13.42 -4.54 -8.91
N GLU A 149 13.22 -5.21 -10.04
CA GLU A 149 12.62 -4.70 -11.28
C GLU A 149 11.07 -4.75 -11.26
N SER A 150 10.45 -5.20 -10.15
CA SER A 150 9.02 -5.55 -10.08
C SER A 150 8.17 -4.72 -9.09
N TYR A 151 8.65 -3.56 -8.61
CA TYR A 151 7.83 -2.68 -7.76
C TYR A 151 6.69 -2.04 -8.58
N SER A 152 5.50 -2.62 -8.59
CA SER A 152 4.34 -2.08 -9.32
C SER A 152 3.31 -1.51 -8.35
N LEU A 153 3.14 -0.19 -8.33
CA LEU A 153 2.05 0.44 -7.58
C LEU A 153 0.68 0.11 -8.18
N GLY A 154 0.63 -0.20 -9.48
CA GLY A 154 -0.60 -0.61 -10.17
C GLY A 154 -1.21 -1.85 -9.53
N MET A 155 -0.41 -2.86 -9.19
CA MET A 155 -0.88 -4.04 -8.46
C MET A 155 -1.45 -3.67 -7.09
N PHE A 156 -0.73 -2.86 -6.33
CA PHE A 156 -1.16 -2.45 -5.00
C PHE A 156 -2.52 -1.74 -5.09
N ALA A 157 -2.67 -0.80 -6.03
CA ALA A 157 -3.95 -0.16 -6.30
C ALA A 157 -5.05 -1.17 -6.66
N LEU A 158 -4.79 -2.11 -7.58
CA LEU A 158 -5.78 -3.13 -7.96
C LEU A 158 -6.23 -4.01 -6.78
N ILE A 159 -5.33 -4.36 -5.86
CA ILE A 159 -5.71 -5.09 -4.64
C ILE A 159 -6.74 -4.30 -3.84
N TYR A 160 -6.52 -3.00 -3.65
CA TYR A 160 -7.50 -2.14 -2.95
C TYR A 160 -8.84 -2.06 -3.69
N LEU A 161 -8.82 -1.97 -5.02
CA LEU A 161 -10.03 -1.96 -5.83
C LEU A 161 -10.82 -3.28 -5.65
N PHE A 162 -10.16 -4.43 -5.78
CA PHE A 162 -10.81 -5.73 -5.66
C PHE A 162 -11.34 -5.98 -4.24
N VAL A 163 -10.57 -5.66 -3.20
CA VAL A 163 -11.04 -5.77 -1.81
C VAL A 163 -12.24 -4.83 -1.55
N GLY A 164 -12.26 -3.63 -2.13
CA GLY A 164 -13.43 -2.76 -2.11
C GLY A 164 -14.67 -3.40 -2.75
N VAL A 165 -14.52 -4.04 -3.90
CA VAL A 165 -15.60 -4.78 -4.58
C VAL A 165 -16.09 -5.97 -3.75
N LEU A 166 -15.16 -6.72 -3.14
CA LEU A 166 -15.47 -7.82 -2.23
C LEU A 166 -16.30 -7.35 -1.03
N PHE A 167 -15.89 -6.25 -0.39
CA PHE A 167 -16.61 -5.67 0.74
C PHE A 167 -17.95 -5.08 0.36
N TYR A 168 -18.12 -4.59 -0.87
CA TYR A 168 -19.44 -4.22 -1.36
C TYR A 168 -20.36 -5.44 -1.43
N GLY A 169 -19.89 -6.55 -2.00
CA GLY A 169 -20.62 -7.81 -2.04
C GLY A 169 -21.01 -8.31 -0.65
N LEU A 170 -20.06 -8.32 0.29
CA LEU A 170 -20.34 -8.67 1.69
C LEU A 170 -21.34 -7.70 2.33
N SER A 171 -21.24 -6.40 2.06
CA SER A 171 -22.18 -5.41 2.57
C SER A 171 -23.62 -5.72 2.15
N LEU A 172 -23.82 -6.06 0.87
CA LEU A 172 -25.14 -6.42 0.33
C LEU A 172 -25.64 -7.75 0.87
N LEU A 173 -24.77 -8.76 0.97
CA LEU A 173 -25.10 -10.06 1.54
C LEU A 173 -25.56 -9.92 3.00
N HIS A 174 -24.85 -9.15 3.81
CA HIS A 174 -25.28 -8.91 5.20
C HIS A 174 -26.56 -8.07 5.26
N LYS A 175 -26.76 -7.15 4.31
CA LYS A 175 -28.00 -6.37 4.20
C LYS A 175 -29.20 -7.27 3.89
N SER A 176 -29.04 -8.31 3.05
CA SER A 176 -30.14 -9.25 2.77
C SER A 176 -30.58 -10.01 4.02
N PHE A 177 -29.66 -10.30 4.93
CA PHE A 177 -29.94 -10.94 6.22
C PHE A 177 -30.29 -9.95 7.35
N ASN A 178 -30.45 -8.65 7.07
CA ASN A 178 -30.63 -7.58 8.08
C ASN A 178 -29.52 -7.54 9.16
N HIS A 179 -28.32 -8.02 8.87
CA HIS A 179 -27.24 -8.07 9.84
C HIS A 179 -26.59 -6.69 10.02
N SER A 180 -26.17 -6.38 11.26
CA SER A 180 -25.58 -5.07 11.62
C SER A 180 -24.29 -4.76 10.85
N PHE A 181 -23.54 -5.81 10.48
CA PHE A 181 -22.27 -5.74 9.76
C PHE A 181 -22.37 -5.16 8.36
N ALA A 182 -23.57 -5.15 7.76
CA ALA A 182 -23.79 -4.54 6.44
C ALA A 182 -23.29 -3.09 6.40
N ARG A 183 -23.50 -2.32 7.48
CA ARG A 183 -23.03 -0.93 7.60
C ARG A 183 -21.51 -0.82 7.70
N LEU A 184 -20.87 -1.75 8.40
CA LEU A 184 -19.41 -1.77 8.53
C LEU A 184 -18.75 -2.03 7.18
N TYR A 185 -19.13 -3.11 6.49
CA TYR A 185 -18.59 -3.42 5.17
C TYR A 185 -18.83 -2.31 4.14
N ARG A 186 -19.93 -1.57 4.25
CA ARG A 186 -20.20 -0.41 3.40
C ARG A 186 -19.20 0.72 3.63
N TRP A 187 -18.89 1.01 4.90
CA TRP A 187 -17.88 2.01 5.25
C TRP A 187 -16.51 1.60 4.71
N TRP A 188 -16.15 0.34 4.88
CA TRP A 188 -14.89 -0.21 4.36
C TRP A 188 -14.84 -0.22 2.83
N THR A 189 -15.92 -0.53 2.13
CA THR A 189 -16.02 -0.39 0.67
C THR A 189 -15.60 1.01 0.23
N ALA A 190 -16.18 2.05 0.86
CA ALA A 190 -15.86 3.44 0.55
C ALA A 190 -14.40 3.79 0.89
N PHE A 191 -13.86 3.28 2.00
CA PHE A 191 -12.46 3.47 2.39
C PHE A 191 -11.49 2.91 1.34
N TYR A 192 -11.74 1.68 0.85
CA TYR A 192 -10.89 1.03 -0.14
C TYR A 192 -10.95 1.75 -1.50
N PHE A 193 -12.13 2.19 -1.94
CA PHE A 193 -12.27 2.98 -3.17
C PHE A 193 -11.60 4.35 -3.08
N LEU A 194 -11.73 5.03 -1.93
CA LEU A 194 -11.02 6.28 -1.68
C LEU A 194 -9.51 6.06 -1.69
N THR A 195 -9.01 5.01 -1.02
CA THR A 195 -7.57 4.72 -0.96
C THR A 195 -7.02 4.39 -2.35
N PHE A 196 -7.75 3.61 -3.15
CA PHE A 196 -7.40 3.34 -4.54
C PHE A 196 -7.27 4.62 -5.38
N ALA A 197 -8.31 5.47 -5.38
CA ALA A 197 -8.30 6.71 -6.14
C ALA A 197 -7.25 7.70 -5.61
N TYR A 198 -7.01 7.70 -4.29
CA TYR A 198 -5.99 8.52 -3.63
C TYR A 198 -4.58 8.12 -4.07
N ILE A 199 -4.24 6.83 -4.15
CA ILE A 199 -2.92 6.40 -4.65
C ILE A 199 -2.68 6.95 -6.07
N LEU A 200 -3.70 6.90 -6.94
CA LEU A 200 -3.61 7.36 -8.34
C LEU A 200 -3.64 8.89 -8.49
N SER A 201 -3.95 9.63 -7.42
CA SER A 201 -4.03 11.08 -7.45
C SER A 201 -2.66 11.77 -7.35
N PHE A 202 -1.58 11.04 -7.08
CA PHE A 202 -0.23 11.60 -6.95
C PHE A 202 0.53 11.57 -8.27
N GLN A 203 1.00 12.73 -8.73
CA GLN A 203 1.74 12.85 -9.99
C GLN A 203 3.01 11.99 -10.00
N THR A 204 3.70 11.90 -8.86
CA THR A 204 4.94 11.14 -8.67
C THR A 204 4.73 9.62 -8.68
N LEU A 205 3.52 9.15 -8.33
CA LEU A 205 3.21 7.72 -8.27
C LEU A 205 2.71 7.16 -9.62
N LEU A 206 2.15 8.01 -10.49
CA LEU A 206 1.60 7.59 -11.78
C LEU A 206 2.62 6.84 -12.68
N PRO A 207 3.88 7.31 -12.85
CA PRO A 207 4.85 6.57 -13.66
C PRO A 207 5.29 5.24 -13.05
N LEU A 208 5.10 5.06 -11.73
CA LEU A 208 5.46 3.88 -10.96
C LEU A 208 4.36 2.81 -10.94
N LEU A 209 3.25 3.01 -11.66
CA LEU A 209 2.19 2.02 -11.74
C LEU A 209 2.66 0.73 -12.39
N TRP A 210 3.30 0.83 -13.56
CA TRP A 210 3.80 -0.31 -14.33
C TRP A 210 5.22 -0.02 -14.85
N PRO A 211 6.23 0.05 -13.97
CA PRO A 211 7.57 0.49 -14.35
C PRO A 211 8.23 -0.46 -15.35
N ALA A 212 8.00 -1.77 -15.21
CA ALA A 212 8.39 -2.81 -16.17
C ALA A 212 7.24 -3.19 -17.13
N GLY A 213 6.16 -2.40 -17.18
CA GLY A 213 4.95 -2.69 -17.95
C GLY A 213 4.00 -3.65 -17.25
N LEU A 214 3.06 -4.19 -18.03
CA LEU A 214 2.03 -5.14 -17.56
C LEU A 214 2.56 -6.59 -17.48
N GLN A 215 3.79 -6.85 -17.89
CA GLN A 215 4.42 -8.16 -17.75
C GLN A 215 4.83 -8.37 -16.30
N GLN A 216 4.15 -9.28 -15.62
CA GLN A 216 4.36 -9.59 -14.21
C GLN A 216 4.60 -11.08 -14.02
N THR A 217 5.18 -11.45 -12.89
CA THR A 217 5.43 -12.86 -12.59
C THR A 217 4.13 -13.66 -12.49
N ALA A 218 4.19 -14.93 -12.86
CA ALA A 218 3.02 -15.82 -12.87
C ALA A 218 2.34 -15.89 -11.48
N THR A 219 3.13 -15.96 -10.40
CA THR A 219 2.63 -16.00 -9.02
C THR A 219 1.79 -14.77 -8.68
N THR A 220 2.28 -13.58 -9.04
CA THR A 220 1.60 -12.32 -8.78
C THR A 220 0.33 -12.16 -9.61
N LEU A 221 0.36 -12.57 -10.88
CA LEU A 221 -0.83 -12.58 -11.74
C LEU A 221 -1.89 -13.54 -11.21
N VAL A 222 -1.51 -14.75 -10.81
CA VAL A 222 -2.42 -15.73 -10.21
C VAL A 222 -3.08 -15.16 -8.96
N PHE A 223 -2.30 -14.53 -8.06
CA PHE A 223 -2.84 -13.90 -6.87
C PHE A 223 -3.90 -12.83 -7.19
N LEU A 224 -3.59 -11.92 -8.12
CA LEU A 224 -4.53 -10.86 -8.53
C LEU A 224 -5.78 -11.41 -9.20
N VAL A 225 -5.64 -12.40 -10.09
CA VAL A 225 -6.78 -13.03 -10.78
C VAL A 225 -7.68 -13.76 -9.78
N VAL A 226 -7.11 -14.54 -8.86
CA VAL A 226 -7.87 -15.22 -7.81
C VAL A 226 -8.62 -14.22 -6.93
N LEU A 227 -7.96 -13.15 -6.51
CA LEU A 227 -8.61 -12.08 -5.72
C LEU A 227 -9.74 -11.41 -6.51
N ALA A 228 -9.53 -11.09 -7.78
CA ALA A 228 -10.55 -10.49 -8.64
C ALA A 228 -11.75 -11.41 -8.80
N LEU A 229 -11.54 -12.70 -9.06
CA LEU A 229 -12.60 -13.69 -9.20
C LEU A 229 -13.42 -13.84 -7.92
N ILE A 230 -12.76 -13.99 -6.76
CA ILE A 230 -13.45 -14.04 -5.45
C ILE A 230 -14.28 -12.77 -5.24
N SER A 231 -13.70 -11.60 -5.51
CA SER A 231 -14.37 -10.32 -5.33
C SER A 231 -15.62 -10.19 -6.22
N LEU A 232 -15.51 -10.60 -7.48
CA LEU A 232 -16.63 -10.61 -8.43
C LEU A 232 -17.71 -11.60 -8.03
N ILE A 233 -17.34 -12.83 -7.63
CA ILE A 233 -18.29 -13.86 -7.19
C ILE A 233 -19.07 -13.35 -5.97
N VAL A 234 -18.38 -12.85 -4.95
CA VAL A 234 -19.02 -12.33 -3.72
C VAL A 234 -19.90 -11.11 -4.03
N ALA A 235 -19.47 -10.21 -4.92
CA ALA A 235 -20.27 -9.09 -5.38
C ALA A 235 -21.56 -9.55 -6.09
N VAL A 236 -21.46 -10.49 -7.03
CA VAL A 236 -22.62 -11.03 -7.76
C VAL A 236 -23.58 -11.73 -6.80
N VAL A 237 -23.09 -12.62 -5.93
CA VAL A 237 -23.92 -13.32 -4.94
C VAL A 237 -24.60 -12.33 -3.99
N GLY A 238 -23.87 -11.33 -3.51
CA GLY A 238 -24.41 -10.28 -2.64
C GLY A 238 -25.50 -9.45 -3.32
N ILE A 239 -25.30 -9.07 -4.60
CA ILE A 239 -26.31 -8.35 -5.40
C ILE A 239 -27.56 -9.20 -5.59
N LEU A 240 -27.41 -10.45 -6.04
CA LEU A 240 -28.53 -11.35 -6.29
C LEU A 240 -29.36 -11.56 -5.02
N LYS A 241 -28.72 -11.86 -3.89
CA LYS A 241 -29.39 -12.06 -2.60
C LYS A 241 -30.07 -10.79 -2.08
N ALA A 242 -29.47 -9.63 -2.28
CA ALA A 242 -30.05 -8.37 -1.81
C ALA A 242 -31.25 -7.91 -2.67
N ILE A 243 -31.25 -8.23 -3.97
CA ILE A 243 -32.40 -8.01 -4.88
C ILE A 243 -33.53 -8.98 -4.53
N GLU A 244 -33.22 -10.28 -4.37
CA GLU A 244 -34.19 -11.31 -3.97
C GLU A 244 -34.89 -10.95 -2.65
N ALA A 245 -34.13 -10.44 -1.67
CA ALA A 245 -34.66 -9.99 -0.39
C ALA A 245 -35.40 -8.63 -0.44
N GLY A 246 -35.48 -7.97 -1.60
CA GLY A 246 -36.11 -6.66 -1.77
C GLY A 246 -35.43 -5.52 -0.98
N LYS A 247 -34.19 -5.70 -0.55
CA LYS A 247 -33.46 -4.76 0.33
C LYS A 247 -32.71 -3.68 -0.44
N VAL A 248 -32.60 -3.81 -1.75
CA VAL A 248 -31.81 -2.92 -2.61
C VAL A 248 -32.59 -2.64 -3.89
N LYS A 249 -32.59 -1.36 -4.31
CA LYS A 249 -33.18 -0.94 -5.58
C LYS A 249 -32.17 -1.14 -6.71
N PRO A 250 -32.59 -1.53 -7.93
CA PRO A 250 -31.68 -1.68 -9.08
C PRO A 250 -30.85 -0.43 -9.38
N ARG A 251 -31.39 0.78 -9.12
CA ARG A 251 -30.67 2.05 -9.28
C ARG A 251 -29.45 2.18 -8.37
N GLU A 252 -29.49 1.63 -7.15
CA GLU A 252 -28.33 1.63 -6.24
C GLU A 252 -27.22 0.73 -6.77
N VAL A 253 -27.58 -0.44 -7.28
CA VAL A 253 -26.62 -1.39 -7.90
C VAL A 253 -25.99 -0.77 -9.16
N ALA A 254 -26.79 -0.14 -10.00
CA ALA A 254 -26.30 0.56 -11.18
C ALA A 254 -25.30 1.67 -10.82
N GLY A 255 -25.59 2.46 -9.77
CA GLY A 255 -24.67 3.47 -9.26
C GLY A 255 -23.31 2.89 -8.84
N PHE A 256 -23.30 1.74 -8.15
CA PHE A 256 -22.06 1.06 -7.79
C PHE A 256 -21.29 0.56 -9.01
N ILE A 257 -21.96 -0.05 -9.98
CA ILE A 257 -21.32 -0.52 -11.22
C ILE A 257 -20.69 0.65 -11.97
N ILE A 258 -21.38 1.78 -12.07
CA ILE A 258 -20.85 3.00 -12.69
C ILE A 258 -19.58 3.48 -11.97
N VAL A 259 -19.58 3.51 -10.63
CA VAL A 259 -18.38 3.86 -9.84
C VAL A 259 -17.26 2.86 -10.11
N GLY A 260 -17.54 1.56 -10.11
CA GLY A 260 -16.54 0.52 -10.41
C GLY A 260 -15.93 0.69 -11.81
N ILE A 261 -16.75 0.94 -12.83
CA ILE A 261 -16.28 1.22 -14.20
C ILE A 261 -15.43 2.48 -14.22
N LEU A 262 -15.84 3.54 -13.55
CA LEU A 262 -15.09 4.80 -13.47
C LEU A 262 -13.72 4.60 -12.80
N LEU A 263 -13.62 3.76 -11.76
CA LEU A 263 -12.35 3.40 -11.13
C LEU A 263 -11.45 2.53 -12.04
N ILE A 264 -12.03 1.65 -12.85
CA ILE A 264 -11.29 0.87 -13.86
C ILE A 264 -10.77 1.81 -14.97
N ILE A 265 -11.59 2.75 -15.44
CA ILE A 265 -11.17 3.78 -16.40
C ILE A 265 -10.05 4.62 -15.81
N LEU A 266 -10.14 4.99 -14.52
CA LEU A 266 -9.10 5.76 -13.84
C LEU A 266 -7.74 5.08 -13.92
N ILE A 267 -7.63 3.79 -13.55
CA ILE A 267 -6.34 3.09 -13.63
C ILE A 267 -5.90 2.83 -15.08
N ALA A 268 -6.84 2.60 -16.01
CA ALA A 268 -6.50 2.44 -17.43
C ALA A 268 -5.87 3.72 -18.01
N VAL A 269 -6.48 4.89 -17.75
CA VAL A 269 -5.94 6.20 -18.14
C VAL A 269 -4.61 6.47 -17.42
N ALA A 270 -4.52 6.17 -16.13
CA ALA A 270 -3.30 6.31 -15.35
C ALA A 270 -2.15 5.45 -15.90
N SER A 271 -2.46 4.27 -16.44
CA SER A 271 -1.47 3.37 -17.04
C SER A 271 -0.84 3.93 -18.32
N SER A 272 -1.51 4.85 -19.02
CA SER A 272 -1.00 5.44 -20.28
C SER A 272 0.25 6.30 -20.12
N VAL A 273 0.52 6.78 -18.91
CA VAL A 273 1.72 7.58 -18.57
C VAL A 273 2.79 6.74 -17.87
N SER A 274 2.53 5.44 -17.68
CA SER A 274 3.52 4.51 -17.15
C SER A 274 4.67 4.33 -18.14
N GLY A 275 5.91 4.44 -17.67
CA GLY A 275 7.08 4.37 -18.55
C GLY A 275 7.31 5.62 -19.42
N LYS A 276 6.59 6.71 -19.16
CA LYS A 276 6.84 8.03 -19.78
C LYS A 276 7.74 8.95 -18.94
N VAL A 277 8.22 8.45 -17.80
CA VAL A 277 9.19 9.15 -16.94
C VAL A 277 10.21 8.13 -16.48
N GLY A 278 11.48 8.37 -16.82
CA GLY A 278 12.60 7.48 -16.50
C GLY A 278 13.78 7.71 -17.43
N THR A 279 14.89 7.05 -17.12
CA THR A 279 16.12 7.17 -17.92
C THR A 279 16.38 5.88 -18.68
N CYS A 280 16.88 6.02 -19.90
CA CYS A 280 17.34 4.93 -20.71
C CYS A 280 18.88 4.92 -20.68
N SER A 281 19.47 3.83 -20.20
CA SER A 281 20.92 3.66 -20.07
C SER A 281 21.39 2.44 -20.84
N VAL A 282 22.68 2.34 -21.12
CA VAL A 282 23.27 1.10 -21.66
C VAL A 282 23.10 -0.02 -20.63
N GLN A 283 22.84 -1.26 -21.09
CA GLN A 283 22.88 -2.46 -20.25
C GLN A 283 24.31 -2.75 -19.81
N ASN A 284 24.48 -3.24 -18.58
CA ASN A 284 25.77 -3.75 -18.13
C ASN A 284 25.88 -5.23 -18.43
N CYS A 285 27.09 -5.78 -18.45
CA CYS A 285 27.28 -7.22 -18.66
C CYS A 285 26.45 -8.07 -17.69
N TYR A 286 26.37 -7.68 -16.41
CA TYR A 286 25.59 -8.39 -15.40
C TYR A 286 24.07 -8.34 -15.62
N ASP A 287 23.57 -7.42 -16.44
CA ASP A 287 22.15 -7.36 -16.79
C ASP A 287 21.75 -8.46 -17.79
N LEU A 288 22.73 -9.08 -18.47
CA LEU A 288 22.52 -10.15 -19.45
C LEU A 288 22.40 -11.51 -18.75
N LYS A 289 21.17 -12.01 -18.63
CA LYS A 289 20.84 -13.21 -17.85
C LYS A 289 21.05 -14.54 -18.57
N THR A 290 21.32 -14.53 -19.88
CA THR A 290 21.54 -15.77 -20.65
C THR A 290 22.90 -15.76 -21.31
N LYS A 291 23.50 -16.96 -21.44
CA LYS A 291 24.79 -17.14 -22.13
C LYS A 291 24.78 -16.55 -23.54
N ASN A 292 23.71 -16.82 -24.30
CA ASN A 292 23.57 -16.30 -25.66
C ASN A 292 23.55 -14.77 -25.69
N GLN A 293 22.78 -14.12 -24.80
CA GLN A 293 22.76 -12.66 -24.70
C GLN A 293 24.13 -12.08 -24.31
N CYS A 294 24.83 -12.71 -23.37
CA CYS A 294 26.16 -12.31 -22.93
C CYS A 294 27.20 -12.31 -24.06
N GLU A 295 27.14 -13.32 -24.94
CA GLU A 295 28.14 -13.52 -26.00
C GLU A 295 27.79 -12.78 -27.31
N THR A 296 26.51 -12.47 -27.55
CA THR A 296 26.05 -11.92 -28.84
C THR A 296 25.65 -10.45 -28.80
N THR A 297 25.44 -9.85 -27.63
CA THR A 297 25.00 -8.45 -27.51
C THR A 297 26.21 -7.51 -27.59
N PRO A 298 26.36 -6.70 -28.67
CA PRO A 298 27.50 -5.81 -28.80
C PRO A 298 27.27 -4.57 -27.94
N LEU A 299 27.83 -4.57 -26.73
CA LEU A 299 27.80 -3.39 -25.86
C LEU A 299 28.92 -2.42 -26.28
N PRO A 300 28.63 -1.10 -26.41
CA PRO A 300 29.55 -0.13 -27.00
C PRO A 300 30.82 0.08 -26.19
N ASP A 301 30.78 -0.19 -24.88
CA ASP A 301 31.80 0.20 -23.92
C ASP A 301 32.28 -0.94 -23.01
N SER A 302 31.73 -2.14 -23.14
CA SER A 302 32.03 -3.26 -22.24
C SER A 302 32.15 -4.56 -23.01
N LEU A 303 33.14 -5.37 -22.66
CA LEU A 303 33.28 -6.73 -23.19
C LEU A 303 32.81 -7.71 -22.13
N CYS A 304 31.83 -8.55 -22.48
CA CYS A 304 31.22 -9.47 -21.53
C CYS A 304 31.66 -10.91 -21.77
N GLN A 305 31.79 -11.67 -20.69
CA GLN A 305 32.06 -13.11 -20.74
C GLN A 305 31.21 -13.85 -19.71
N TRP A 306 30.67 -15.01 -20.12
CA TRP A 306 29.90 -15.87 -19.23
C TRP A 306 30.84 -16.67 -18.31
N GLN A 307 30.76 -16.43 -16.99
CA GLN A 307 31.55 -17.13 -15.98
C GLN A 307 30.64 -17.55 -14.82
N SER A 308 30.71 -18.82 -14.41
CA SER A 308 30.06 -19.33 -13.19
C SER A 308 28.58 -18.95 -13.01
N GLU A 309 27.78 -19.10 -14.08
CA GLU A 309 26.31 -18.85 -14.14
C GLU A 309 25.86 -17.39 -14.27
N TYR A 310 26.78 -16.43 -14.41
CA TYR A 310 26.44 -15.04 -14.67
C TYR A 310 27.39 -14.40 -15.69
N CYS A 311 26.96 -13.29 -16.28
CA CYS A 311 27.73 -12.56 -17.26
C CYS A 311 28.57 -11.47 -16.56
N GLN A 312 29.90 -11.52 -16.70
CA GLN A 312 30.82 -10.57 -16.09
C GLN A 312 31.48 -9.69 -17.15
N GLU A 313 31.80 -8.46 -16.76
CA GLU A 313 32.59 -7.55 -17.58
C GLU A 313 34.09 -7.88 -17.46
N ILE A 314 34.76 -7.99 -18.60
CA ILE A 314 36.22 -8.11 -18.68
C ILE A 314 36.82 -6.71 -18.55
N ASN A 315 37.52 -6.49 -17.43
CA ASN A 315 38.26 -5.26 -17.19
C ASN A 315 39.68 -5.30 -17.76
N CYS A 316 40.26 -4.13 -18.06
CA CYS A 316 41.65 -4.02 -18.54
C CYS A 316 42.68 -4.63 -17.57
N TYR A 317 42.38 -4.69 -16.27
CA TYR A 317 43.20 -5.33 -15.24
C TYR A 317 43.40 -6.84 -15.46
N ALA A 318 42.58 -7.49 -16.31
CA ALA A 318 42.79 -8.88 -16.70
C ALA A 318 44.08 -9.07 -17.54
N TYR A 319 44.61 -8.02 -18.16
CA TYR A 319 45.81 -8.05 -19.00
C TYR A 319 47.07 -7.67 -18.20
N GLN A 320 47.80 -8.67 -17.72
CA GLN A 320 48.94 -8.47 -16.80
C GLN A 320 50.25 -8.03 -17.48
N ASN A 321 50.36 -8.11 -18.81
CA ASN A 321 51.57 -7.79 -19.55
C ASN A 321 51.35 -6.61 -20.52
N GLN A 322 52.37 -5.78 -20.74
CA GLN A 322 52.32 -4.64 -21.67
C GLN A 322 51.85 -5.04 -23.08
N THR A 323 52.40 -6.14 -23.62
CA THR A 323 52.03 -6.67 -24.94
C THR A 323 50.58 -7.16 -24.99
N SER A 324 50.07 -7.71 -23.87
CA SER A 324 48.68 -8.17 -23.79
C SER A 324 47.70 -6.99 -23.63
N CYS A 325 48.10 -5.94 -22.91
CA CYS A 325 47.32 -4.72 -22.74
C CYS A 325 47.17 -3.95 -24.06
N GLN A 326 48.23 -3.88 -24.86
CA GLN A 326 48.21 -3.25 -26.19
C GLN A 326 47.41 -4.05 -27.24
N LYS A 327 47.25 -5.37 -27.03
CA LYS A 327 46.42 -6.26 -27.86
C LYS A 327 44.98 -6.40 -27.35
N ALA A 328 44.63 -5.69 -26.27
CA ALA A 328 43.28 -5.74 -25.74
C ALA A 328 42.26 -5.25 -26.81
N PRO A 329 41.03 -5.79 -26.83
CA PRO A 329 39.99 -5.35 -27.74
C PRO A 329 39.78 -3.84 -27.68
N ALA A 330 39.68 -3.19 -28.85
CA ALA A 330 39.58 -1.74 -28.97
C ALA A 330 38.40 -1.14 -28.18
N VAL A 331 37.33 -1.92 -27.99
CA VAL A 331 36.13 -1.57 -27.21
C VAL A 331 36.48 -1.18 -25.76
N LEU A 332 37.49 -1.80 -25.14
CA LEU A 332 37.85 -1.56 -23.74
C LEU A 332 38.75 -0.32 -23.52
N LYS A 333 39.29 0.27 -24.60
CA LYS A 333 40.21 1.42 -24.58
C LYS A 333 41.32 1.28 -23.52
N CYS A 334 41.97 0.12 -23.45
CA CYS A 334 43.00 -0.14 -22.44
C CYS A 334 44.32 0.58 -22.77
N ALA A 335 44.97 1.15 -21.76
CA ALA A 335 46.31 1.73 -21.83
C ALA A 335 47.19 1.22 -20.69
N TRP A 336 48.47 1.00 -21.00
CA TRP A 336 49.46 0.57 -20.01
C TRP A 336 49.99 1.79 -19.24
N THR A 337 49.83 1.79 -17.92
CA THR A 337 50.27 2.89 -17.05
C THR A 337 51.37 2.42 -16.10
N ASN A 338 52.38 3.26 -15.91
CA ASN A 338 53.46 3.06 -14.96
C ASN A 338 53.38 4.13 -13.87
N ASP A 339 52.76 3.80 -12.74
CA ASP A 339 52.73 4.66 -11.56
C ASP A 339 53.92 4.35 -10.64
N SER A 340 54.24 5.29 -9.74
CA SER A 340 55.42 5.19 -8.86
C SER A 340 55.42 3.98 -7.92
N TRP A 341 54.28 3.29 -7.76
CA TRP A 341 54.08 2.18 -6.82
C TRP A 341 53.59 0.88 -7.49
N SER A 342 53.13 0.92 -8.75
CA SER A 342 52.66 -0.26 -9.48
C SER A 342 52.56 -0.02 -10.99
N THR A 343 52.79 -1.08 -11.78
CA THR A 343 52.59 -1.09 -13.25
C THR A 343 51.40 -1.96 -13.60
N TYR A 344 50.39 -1.40 -14.25
CA TYR A 344 49.15 -2.12 -14.56
C TYR A 344 48.41 -1.55 -15.78
N CYS A 345 47.53 -2.37 -16.35
CA CYS A 345 46.71 -2.01 -17.50
C CYS A 345 45.37 -1.41 -17.03
N VAL A 346 45.07 -0.19 -17.46
CA VAL A 346 43.86 0.57 -17.07
C VAL A 346 43.03 0.98 -18.26
N SER A 347 41.74 1.24 -18.05
CA SER A 347 40.91 1.87 -19.08
C SER A 347 41.27 3.36 -19.18
N ASN A 348 41.62 3.84 -20.36
CA ASN A 348 41.95 5.24 -20.63
C ASN A 348 40.68 6.04 -21.00
N ARG A 349 39.63 5.92 -20.18
CA ARG A 349 38.39 6.66 -20.34
C ARG A 349 38.42 7.95 -19.53
N THR A 350 37.96 9.04 -20.13
CA THR A 350 37.82 10.31 -19.41
C THR A 350 36.57 10.29 -18.52
N TYR A 351 36.58 10.98 -17.37
CA TYR A 351 35.45 11.04 -16.43
C TYR A 351 34.13 11.51 -17.08
N TYR A 352 34.21 12.27 -18.18
CA TYR A 352 33.05 12.76 -18.94
C TYR A 352 32.46 11.74 -19.94
N GLU A 353 33.17 10.66 -20.28
CA GLU A 353 32.64 9.56 -21.11
C GLU A 353 31.78 8.58 -20.29
N TYR A 354 31.88 8.59 -18.96
CA TYR A 354 31.18 7.66 -18.05
C TYR A 354 29.66 7.92 -17.89
N GLY A 355 29.05 8.80 -18.70
CA GLY A 355 27.66 9.19 -18.51
C GLY A 355 26.93 9.86 -19.67
N GLN A 356 27.56 9.99 -20.84
CA GLN A 356 26.91 10.42 -22.07
C GLN A 356 26.98 9.30 -23.09
N ASP A 357 26.08 8.33 -22.98
CA ASP A 357 25.78 7.45 -24.10
C ASP A 357 24.62 8.07 -24.92
N PRO A 358 24.89 8.74 -26.05
CA PRO A 358 23.84 9.31 -26.89
C PRO A 358 22.93 8.27 -27.54
N VAL A 359 23.32 6.98 -27.56
CA VAL A 359 22.54 5.91 -28.18
C VAL A 359 21.27 5.65 -27.38
N CYS A 360 21.41 5.35 -26.08
CA CYS A 360 20.27 5.07 -25.22
C CYS A 360 19.64 6.35 -24.65
N SER A 361 20.43 7.38 -24.31
CA SER A 361 19.90 8.57 -23.61
C SER A 361 18.90 9.39 -24.43
N LYS A 362 18.90 9.24 -25.77
CA LYS A 362 17.92 9.88 -26.67
C LYS A 362 16.49 9.43 -26.38
N ASN A 363 16.31 8.21 -25.86
CA ASN A 363 15.02 7.61 -25.57
C ASN A 363 14.63 7.76 -24.08
N ASN A 364 15.23 8.71 -23.35
CA ASN A 364 14.75 9.09 -22.03
C ASN A 364 13.26 9.47 -22.10
N ASN A 365 12.51 9.15 -21.04
CA ASN A 365 11.05 9.34 -20.98
C ASN A 365 10.21 8.56 -22.02
N ASP A 366 10.81 7.64 -22.76
CA ASP A 366 10.06 6.74 -23.62
C ASP A 366 10.56 5.30 -23.45
N ARG A 367 9.90 4.57 -22.54
CA ARG A 367 10.24 3.18 -22.27
C ARG A 367 10.17 2.31 -23.52
N GLU A 368 9.13 2.44 -24.34
CA GLU A 368 8.92 1.59 -25.52
C GLU A 368 10.05 1.79 -26.53
N SER A 369 10.43 3.04 -26.77
CA SER A 369 11.57 3.39 -27.62
C SER A 369 12.89 2.92 -27.01
N CYS A 370 13.04 2.98 -25.69
CA CYS A 370 14.23 2.50 -24.99
C CYS A 370 14.41 0.98 -25.12
N VAL A 371 13.38 0.19 -24.79
CA VAL A 371 13.45 -1.29 -24.81
C VAL A 371 13.42 -1.87 -26.22
N SER A 372 13.11 -1.07 -27.24
CA SER A 372 13.22 -1.49 -28.64
C SER A 372 14.67 -1.78 -29.07
N ASN A 373 15.65 -1.19 -28.39
CA ASN A 373 17.07 -1.43 -28.61
C ASN A 373 17.61 -2.45 -27.59
N SER A 374 18.16 -3.57 -28.07
CA SER A 374 18.71 -4.65 -27.23
C SER A 374 19.88 -4.22 -26.36
N VAL A 375 20.56 -3.13 -26.70
CA VAL A 375 21.71 -2.56 -25.97
C VAL A 375 21.25 -1.73 -24.77
N CYS A 376 20.00 -1.28 -24.74
CA CYS A 376 19.51 -0.32 -23.76
C CYS A 376 18.68 -0.98 -22.65
N LYS A 377 18.75 -0.41 -21.45
CA LYS A 377 17.98 -0.76 -20.26
C LYS A 377 17.10 0.42 -19.85
N TRP A 378 15.82 0.14 -19.61
CA TRP A 378 14.93 1.12 -19.00
C TRP A 378 15.14 1.15 -17.49
N ASN A 379 15.43 2.34 -16.95
CA ASN A 379 15.46 2.57 -15.52
C ASN A 379 14.27 3.46 -15.11
N PRO A 380 13.27 2.90 -14.40
CA PRO A 380 12.10 3.64 -13.94
C PRO A 380 12.41 4.55 -12.73
N GLN A 381 13.57 4.40 -12.08
CA GLN A 381 13.89 5.13 -10.86
C GLN A 381 14.43 6.53 -11.13
N TYR A 382 13.84 7.47 -10.41
CA TYR A 382 14.30 8.84 -10.25
C TYR A 382 15.54 8.85 -9.34
N TYR A 383 16.74 8.99 -9.91
CA TYR A 383 17.91 9.33 -9.09
C TYR A 383 17.90 10.84 -8.82
N TYR A 384 17.89 11.21 -7.54
CA TYR A 384 17.98 12.60 -7.05
C TYR A 384 19.01 13.39 -7.87
N GLY A 385 18.57 14.44 -8.57
CA GLY A 385 19.49 15.45 -9.12
C GLY A 385 19.42 15.79 -10.61
N ARG A 386 18.57 15.13 -11.42
CA ARG A 386 18.31 15.58 -12.80
C ARG A 386 16.83 15.97 -12.97
N SER A 387 16.58 17.26 -13.16
CA SER A 387 15.27 17.82 -13.50
C SER A 387 14.88 17.34 -14.91
N ILE A 388 14.24 16.19 -14.98
CA ILE A 388 13.62 15.72 -16.22
C ILE A 388 12.28 16.43 -16.35
N GLU A 389 12.06 17.10 -17.48
CA GLU A 389 10.79 17.77 -17.78
C GLU A 389 9.65 16.75 -17.77
N LYS A 390 8.64 16.98 -16.91
CA LYS A 390 7.46 16.12 -16.82
C LYS A 390 6.62 16.29 -18.09
N PRO A 391 6.28 15.21 -18.84
CA PRO A 391 5.53 15.33 -20.09
C PRO A 391 4.13 15.89 -19.87
N LEU A 392 3.59 16.59 -20.87
CA LEU A 392 2.25 17.19 -20.83
C LEU A 392 1.15 16.14 -20.54
N SER A 393 1.31 14.92 -21.03
CA SER A 393 0.39 13.81 -20.78
C SER A 393 0.28 13.46 -19.29
N LEU A 394 1.38 13.52 -18.54
CA LEU A 394 1.40 13.26 -17.10
C LEU A 394 0.56 14.29 -16.35
N TRP A 395 0.60 15.56 -16.76
CA TRP A 395 -0.22 16.62 -16.19
C TRP A 395 -1.71 16.38 -16.43
N PHE A 396 -2.11 16.03 -17.65
CA PHE A 396 -3.51 15.75 -17.96
C PHE A 396 -4.06 14.57 -17.17
N VAL A 397 -3.31 13.46 -17.11
CA VAL A 397 -3.70 12.27 -16.34
C VAL A 397 -3.79 12.59 -14.85
N TRP A 398 -2.84 13.36 -14.31
CA TRP A 398 -2.86 13.78 -12.92
C TRP A 398 -4.09 14.64 -12.60
N ILE A 399 -4.41 15.63 -13.43
CA ILE A 399 -5.61 16.48 -13.27
C ILE A 399 -6.87 15.61 -13.33
N PHE A 400 -6.97 14.71 -14.32
CA PHE A 400 -8.08 13.78 -14.46
C PHE A 400 -8.26 12.89 -13.22
N ALA A 401 -7.18 12.34 -12.68
CA ALA A 401 -7.21 11.51 -11.48
C ALA A 401 -7.71 12.28 -10.26
N ASN A 402 -7.30 13.53 -10.10
CA ASN A 402 -7.75 14.39 -9.00
C ASN A 402 -9.23 14.80 -9.15
N ILE A 403 -9.70 15.09 -10.37
CA ILE A 403 -11.13 15.36 -10.63
C ILE A 403 -11.97 14.14 -10.24
N ILE A 404 -11.55 12.94 -10.63
CA ILE A 404 -12.23 11.70 -10.25
C ILE A 404 -12.20 11.51 -8.73
N PHE A 405 -11.07 11.74 -8.08
CA PHE A 405 -10.95 11.57 -6.65
C PHE A 405 -11.87 12.53 -5.87
N LEU A 406 -11.92 13.80 -6.27
CA LEU A 406 -12.85 14.78 -5.70
C LEU A 406 -14.31 14.42 -5.97
N ALA A 407 -14.63 13.96 -7.19
CA ALA A 407 -15.97 13.49 -7.52
C ALA A 407 -16.38 12.28 -6.66
N LEU A 408 -15.46 11.35 -6.39
CA LEU A 408 -15.68 10.20 -5.52
C LEU A 408 -15.93 10.62 -4.07
N ILE A 409 -15.15 11.59 -3.55
CA ILE A 409 -15.36 12.17 -2.21
C ILE A 409 -16.77 12.76 -2.11
N LEU A 410 -17.17 13.61 -3.08
CA LEU A 410 -18.49 14.23 -3.11
C LEU A 410 -19.60 13.19 -3.22
N LEU A 411 -19.41 12.15 -4.03
CA LEU A 411 -20.35 11.04 -4.16
C LEU A 411 -20.51 10.29 -2.84
N ILE A 412 -19.43 10.00 -2.11
CA ILE A 412 -19.48 9.31 -0.81
C ILE A 412 -20.16 10.18 0.25
N VAL A 413 -19.87 11.48 0.29
CA VAL A 413 -20.54 12.43 1.18
C VAL A 413 -22.04 12.50 0.85
N GLY A 414 -22.40 12.67 -0.42
CA GLY A 414 -23.79 12.72 -0.88
C GLY A 414 -24.56 11.42 -0.66
N TYR A 415 -23.92 10.28 -0.88
CA TYR A 415 -24.50 8.97 -0.59
C TYR A 415 -24.65 8.75 0.92
N GLY A 416 -23.67 9.21 1.71
CA GLY A 416 -23.71 9.18 3.17
C GLY A 416 -24.86 10.01 3.76
N THR A 417 -25.10 11.22 3.24
CA THR A 417 -26.23 12.05 3.66
C THR A 417 -27.58 11.45 3.25
N TRP A 418 -27.68 10.92 2.02
CA TRP A 418 -28.90 10.23 1.56
C TRP A 418 -29.24 9.01 2.40
N GLN A 419 -28.24 8.21 2.78
CA GLN A 419 -28.39 7.02 3.62
C GLN A 419 -28.40 7.33 5.13
N ARG A 420 -28.35 8.61 5.53
CA ARG A 420 -28.25 9.07 6.93
C ARG A 420 -27.13 8.37 7.72
N SER A 421 -26.00 8.12 7.07
CA SER A 421 -24.83 7.46 7.65
C SER A 421 -23.74 8.49 7.97
N SER A 422 -23.64 8.87 9.25
CA SER A 422 -22.59 9.79 9.72
C SER A 422 -21.18 9.25 9.48
N GLY A 423 -20.99 7.93 9.56
CA GLY A 423 -19.69 7.29 9.29
C GLY A 423 -19.18 7.52 7.86
N LEU A 424 -20.06 7.44 6.86
CA LEU A 424 -19.68 7.68 5.45
C LEU A 424 -19.41 9.16 5.18
N VAL A 425 -20.22 10.05 5.75
CA VAL A 425 -20.00 11.50 5.66
C VAL A 425 -18.66 11.88 6.27
N ASN A 426 -18.37 11.39 7.48
CA ASN A 426 -17.10 11.66 8.17
C ASN A 426 -15.91 11.10 7.41
N LEU A 427 -16.05 9.92 6.78
CA LEU A 427 -14.99 9.34 5.95
C LEU A 427 -14.69 10.22 4.73
N GLY A 428 -15.70 10.69 4.01
CA GLY A 428 -15.51 11.58 2.86
C GLY A 428 -14.88 12.92 3.27
N VAL A 429 -15.34 13.51 4.38
CA VAL A 429 -14.76 14.75 4.92
C VAL A 429 -13.31 14.54 5.38
N PHE A 430 -13.01 13.41 6.00
CA PHE A 430 -11.65 13.05 6.39
C PHE A 430 -10.74 12.88 5.17
N ALA A 431 -11.20 12.17 4.14
CA ALA A 431 -10.44 11.99 2.90
C ALA A 431 -10.18 13.34 2.20
N PHE A 432 -11.16 14.24 2.20
CA PHE A 432 -10.99 15.61 1.69
C PHE A 432 -9.94 16.41 2.48
N ALA A 433 -9.97 16.34 3.82
CA ALA A 433 -8.99 17.01 4.66
C ALA A 433 -7.57 16.46 4.44
N VAL A 434 -7.43 15.14 4.34
CA VAL A 434 -6.15 14.47 4.03
C VAL A 434 -5.66 14.89 2.65
N ASP A 435 -6.53 14.92 1.64
CA ASP A 435 -6.17 15.37 0.29
C ASP A 435 -5.60 16.79 0.31
N ILE A 436 -6.30 17.74 0.93
CA ILE A 436 -5.80 19.12 1.05
C ILE A 436 -4.40 19.17 1.67
N ILE A 437 -4.20 18.46 2.79
CA ILE A 437 -2.91 18.44 3.50
C ILE A 437 -1.81 17.85 2.60
N THR A 438 -2.09 16.75 1.92
CA THR A 438 -1.07 16.08 1.09
C THR A 438 -0.82 16.78 -0.23
N ARG A 439 -1.80 17.49 -0.81
CA ARG A 439 -1.56 18.42 -1.94
C ARG A 439 -0.64 19.53 -1.54
N TYR A 440 -0.87 20.10 -0.36
CA TYR A 440 -0.04 21.16 0.16
C TYR A 440 1.42 20.72 0.29
N ILE A 441 1.66 19.55 0.90
CA ILE A 441 2.99 18.95 1.01
C ILE A 441 3.56 18.61 -0.38
N GLY A 442 2.74 18.05 -1.27
CA GLY A 442 3.13 17.69 -2.63
C GLY A 442 3.63 18.90 -3.42
N PHE A 443 2.92 20.04 -3.37
CA PHE A 443 3.37 21.27 -4.03
C PHE A 443 4.71 21.79 -3.49
N ILE A 444 5.00 21.61 -2.20
CA ILE A 444 6.32 21.95 -1.63
C ILE A 444 7.43 21.12 -2.27
N ILE A 445 7.19 19.81 -2.38
CA ILE A 445 8.17 18.88 -2.92
C ILE A 445 8.34 19.10 -4.44
N ASP A 446 7.25 19.33 -5.16
CA ASP A 446 7.24 19.42 -6.63
C ASP A 446 7.73 20.77 -7.18
N ILE A 447 7.46 21.89 -6.50
CA ILE A 447 7.75 23.25 -7.00
C ILE A 447 9.07 23.82 -6.41
N GLY A 448 9.61 23.18 -5.37
CA GLY A 448 10.85 23.60 -4.71
C GLY A 448 10.70 24.85 -3.83
N TRP A 449 11.76 25.20 -3.10
CA TRP A 449 11.79 26.22 -2.05
C TRP A 449 11.74 27.69 -2.53
N TYR A 450 11.23 27.97 -3.73
CA TYR A 450 11.24 29.32 -4.30
C TYR A 450 10.05 30.17 -3.82
N THR A 451 10.16 31.49 -3.98
CA THR A 451 9.17 32.53 -3.59
C THR A 451 7.72 32.25 -4.04
N SER A 452 7.53 31.48 -5.12
CA SER A 452 6.25 30.95 -5.59
C SER A 452 5.47 30.14 -4.54
N LEU A 453 6.19 29.51 -3.60
CA LEU A 453 5.60 28.72 -2.52
C LEU A 453 4.73 29.57 -1.59
N SER A 454 5.19 30.78 -1.24
CA SER A 454 4.47 31.67 -0.33
C SER A 454 3.12 32.11 -0.91
N ILE A 455 3.04 32.32 -2.23
CA ILE A 455 1.81 32.70 -2.93
C ILE A 455 0.82 31.54 -2.94
N ILE A 456 1.27 30.31 -3.21
CA ILE A 456 0.42 29.11 -3.18
C ILE A 456 -0.12 28.87 -1.76
N PHE A 457 0.70 29.12 -0.74
CA PHE A 457 0.31 28.96 0.66
C PHE A 457 -0.76 29.99 1.07
N ILE A 458 -0.56 31.25 0.72
CA ILE A 458 -1.52 32.33 1.01
C ILE A 458 -2.84 32.09 0.25
N THR A 459 -2.77 31.81 -1.05
CA THR A 459 -3.97 31.56 -1.87
C THR A 459 -4.70 30.29 -1.42
N GLY A 460 -3.99 29.20 -1.16
CA GLY A 460 -4.54 27.97 -0.61
C GLY A 460 -5.20 28.18 0.76
N GLY A 461 -4.55 28.90 1.67
CA GLY A 461 -5.12 29.26 2.98
C GLY A 461 -6.40 30.06 2.88
N ILE A 462 -6.45 31.07 1.99
CA ILE A 462 -7.66 31.87 1.73
C ILE A 462 -8.79 30.99 1.19
N ILE A 463 -8.50 30.12 0.21
CA ILE A 463 -9.48 29.20 -0.37
C ILE A 463 -10.04 28.25 0.70
N LEU A 464 -9.20 27.75 1.60
CA LEU A 464 -9.64 26.85 2.68
C LEU A 464 -10.50 27.54 3.72
N ILE A 465 -10.13 28.76 4.15
CA ILE A 465 -10.93 29.54 5.10
C ILE A 465 -12.30 29.85 4.50
N PHE A 466 -12.32 30.35 3.27
CA PHE A 466 -13.55 30.71 2.58
C PHE A 466 -14.41 29.48 2.27
N GLY A 467 -13.80 28.41 1.76
CA GLY A 467 -14.46 27.14 1.46
C GLY A 467 -15.04 26.48 2.71
N GLY A 468 -14.28 26.44 3.82
CA GLY A 468 -14.74 25.90 5.10
C GLY A 468 -15.95 26.67 5.66
N TRP A 469 -15.92 28.01 5.59
CA TRP A 469 -17.07 28.84 5.96
C TRP A 469 -18.30 28.56 5.08
N MET A 470 -18.12 28.44 3.76
CA MET A 470 -19.21 28.18 2.81
C MET A 470 -19.83 26.80 3.01
N ILE A 471 -19.00 25.76 3.17
CA ILE A 471 -19.43 24.37 3.40
C ILE A 471 -20.19 24.26 4.72
N GLU A 472 -19.71 24.89 5.80
CA GLU A 472 -20.40 24.85 7.10
C GLU A 472 -21.77 25.53 7.03
N ARG A 473 -21.89 26.64 6.28
CA ARG A 473 -23.17 27.31 6.03
C ARG A 473 -24.12 26.42 5.21
N TRP A 474 -23.61 25.75 4.19
CA TRP A 474 -24.38 24.83 3.36
C TRP A 474 -24.86 23.61 4.17
N ARG A 475 -23.98 23.03 4.99
CA ARG A 475 -24.30 21.94 5.93
C ARG A 475 -25.43 22.33 6.88
N ARG A 476 -25.36 23.50 7.51
CA ARG A 476 -26.39 24.00 8.44
C ARG A 476 -27.75 24.12 7.75
N ASN A 477 -27.78 24.61 6.52
CA ASN A 477 -29.01 24.71 5.74
C ASN A 477 -29.58 23.34 5.37
N LEU A 478 -28.73 22.35 5.04
CA LEU A 478 -29.17 20.98 4.77
C LEU A 478 -29.75 20.31 6.03
N ILE A 479 -29.12 20.50 7.18
CA ILE A 479 -29.62 19.97 8.46
C ILE A 479 -30.95 20.63 8.84
N ALA A 480 -31.08 21.95 8.65
CA ALA A 480 -32.33 22.67 8.92
C ALA A 480 -33.48 22.16 8.04
N LYS A 481 -33.23 21.90 6.74
CA LYS A 481 -34.22 21.32 5.81
C LYS A 481 -34.55 19.84 6.09
N ALA A 482 -33.68 19.12 6.77
CA ALA A 482 -33.90 17.72 7.12
C ALA A 482 -34.69 17.54 8.43
N ASN A 483 -34.73 18.58 9.27
CA ASN A 483 -35.44 18.61 10.55
C ASN A 483 -36.77 19.39 10.51
N ALA A 484 -37.06 20.06 9.39
CA ALA A 484 -38.37 20.63 9.05
C ALA A 484 -39.12 19.64 8.15
#